data_AF-B8Y3Y1-F1
#
_entry.id   AF-B8Y3Y1-F1
#
_cell.length_a   1.000
_cell.length_b   1.000
_cell.length_c   1.000
_cell.angle_alpha   90.00
_cell.angle_beta   90.00
_cell.angle_gamma   90.00
#
_symmetry.space_group_name_H-M   'P 1'
#
loop_
_entity.id
_entity.type
_entity.pdbx_description
1 polymer ?
#
loop_
_entity_poly.entity_id
_entity_poly.type
_entity_poly.pdbx_seq_one_letter_code
_entity_poly.pdbx_strand_id
1 'polypeptide(L)'
;EIVHTHDYDSFARSMNNYADYAATQLQYYNLKPDSAENDGRGTVWTHAAISNFLGGTDHADPHQYLRSHNYSYAELYDLIYEKYLIKTKQVAPWGTTSTKPSQPSKPSGGTNN
;
A
#
# COMPACT_ATOMS: atom_id res chain seq x y z
N GLU A 1 0.20 -8.85 13.38
CA GLU A 1 0.26 -7.96 14.56
C GLU A 1 0.93 -6.62 14.29
N ILE A 2 0.26 -5.55 14.70
CA ILE A 2 0.81 -4.19 14.81
C ILE A 2 0.99 -3.90 16.30
N VAL A 3 2.22 -3.61 16.75
CA VAL A 3 2.48 -3.25 18.15
C VAL A 3 1.95 -1.85 18.43
N HIS A 4 1.28 -1.67 19.58
CA HIS A 4 0.75 -0.37 19.98
C HIS A 4 1.86 0.67 20.17
N THR A 5 1.64 1.88 19.65
CA THR A 5 2.56 3.03 19.77
C THR A 5 1.89 4.18 20.51
N HIS A 6 2.67 5.09 21.10
CA HIS A 6 2.14 6.12 22.00
C HIS A 6 2.42 7.56 21.54
N ASP A 7 2.96 7.74 20.34
CA ASP A 7 3.21 9.04 19.72
C ASP A 7 2.94 8.99 18.21
N TYR A 8 2.67 10.15 17.61
CA TYR A 8 2.28 10.27 16.20
C TYR A 8 3.33 9.71 15.25
N ASP A 9 4.61 10.04 15.48
CA ASP A 9 5.69 9.63 14.59
C ASP A 9 5.92 8.12 14.65
N SER A 10 5.86 7.52 15.84
CA SER A 10 5.95 6.07 16.01
C SER A 10 4.77 5.35 15.38
N PHE A 11 3.56 5.91 15.51
CA PHE A 11 2.38 5.36 14.84
C PHE A 11 2.55 5.36 13.32
N ALA A 12 2.89 6.50 12.73
CA ALA A 12 3.11 6.63 11.29
C ALA A 12 4.21 5.68 10.78
N ARG A 13 5.33 5.55 11.52
CA ARG A 13 6.38 4.57 11.20
C ARG A 13 5.86 3.13 11.27
N SER A 14 5.06 2.79 12.28
CA SER A 14 4.50 1.44 12.42
C SER A 14 3.55 1.08 11.27
N MET A 15 2.71 2.01 10.81
CA MET A 15 1.85 1.83 9.64
C MET A 15 2.68 1.64 8.37
N ASN A 16 3.72 2.47 8.18
CA ASN A 16 4.64 2.33 7.06
C ASN A 16 5.35 0.97 7.05
N ASN A 17 5.80 0.50 8.21
CA ASN A 17 6.49 -0.79 8.35
C ASN A 17 5.54 -1.96 8.08
N TYR A 18 4.31 -1.91 8.62
CA TYR A 18 3.30 -2.92 8.35
C TYR A 18 2.98 -3.00 6.86
N ALA A 19 2.76 -1.84 6.23
CA ALA A 19 2.42 -1.78 4.81
C ALA A 19 3.58 -2.27 3.91
N ASP A 20 4.83 -1.97 4.27
CA ASP A 20 6.00 -2.46 3.53
C ASP A 20 6.16 -3.97 3.64
N TYR A 21 5.99 -4.53 4.84
CA TYR A 21 6.01 -5.96 5.06
C TYR A 21 4.91 -6.66 4.25
N ALA A 22 3.66 -6.20 4.38
CA ALA A 22 2.53 -6.76 3.64
C ALA A 22 2.76 -6.73 2.11
N ALA A 23 3.18 -5.58 1.57
CA ALA A 23 3.49 -5.45 0.14
C ALA A 23 4.63 -6.37 -0.31
N THR A 24 5.64 -6.56 0.53
CA THR A 24 6.76 -7.49 0.27
C THR A 24 6.26 -8.94 0.17
N GLN A 25 5.41 -9.37 1.10
CA GLN A 25 4.86 -10.72 1.09
C GLN A 25 3.93 -10.94 -0.12
N LEU A 26 3.08 -9.96 -0.44
CA LEU A 26 2.23 -10.00 -1.63
C LEU A 26 3.06 -10.18 -2.91
N GLN A 27 4.11 -9.38 -3.09
CA GLN A 27 5.03 -9.52 -4.22
C GLN A 27 5.71 -10.90 -4.23
N TYR A 28 6.25 -11.33 -3.09
CA TYR A 28 6.99 -12.59 -2.96
C TYR A 28 6.15 -13.81 -3.34
N TYR A 29 4.88 -13.83 -2.92
CA TYR A 29 3.95 -14.92 -3.22
C TYR A 29 3.16 -14.71 -4.53
N ASN A 30 3.52 -13.72 -5.35
CA ASN A 30 2.82 -13.39 -6.60
C ASN A 30 1.32 -13.10 -6.43
N LEU A 31 0.94 -12.52 -5.29
CA LEU A 31 -0.42 -12.11 -4.96
C LEU A 31 -0.61 -10.62 -5.24
N LYS A 32 -1.73 -10.26 -5.88
CA LYS A 32 -2.15 -8.86 -6.00
C LYS A 32 -2.87 -8.44 -4.70
N PRO A 33 -2.68 -7.21 -4.21
CA PRO A 33 -3.46 -6.69 -3.10
C PRO A 33 -4.94 -6.62 -3.50
N ASP A 34 -5.78 -7.20 -2.66
CA ASP A 34 -7.24 -7.21 -2.79
C ASP A 34 -7.84 -7.26 -1.38
N SER A 35 -8.67 -6.29 -1.02
CA SER A 35 -9.19 -6.16 0.34
C SER A 35 -10.48 -6.96 0.52
N ALA A 36 -10.44 -7.95 1.40
CA ALA A 36 -11.59 -8.80 1.72
C ALA A 36 -12.63 -8.18 2.67
N GLU A 37 -12.37 -6.94 3.13
CA GLU A 37 -13.15 -6.27 4.18
C GLU A 37 -14.67 -6.23 3.91
N ASN A 38 -15.09 -6.12 2.64
CA ASN A 38 -16.49 -5.89 2.29
C ASN A 38 -17.19 -7.10 1.65
N ASP A 39 -16.45 -8.08 1.12
CA ASP A 39 -17.00 -9.19 0.34
C ASP A 39 -16.45 -10.57 0.70
N GLY A 40 -15.53 -10.64 1.68
CA GLY A 40 -14.92 -11.88 2.14
C GLY A 40 -14.02 -12.54 1.08
N ARG A 41 -13.49 -11.77 0.12
CA ARG A 41 -12.61 -12.27 -0.94
C ARG A 41 -11.42 -11.34 -1.11
N GLY A 42 -10.22 -11.92 -1.17
CA GLY A 42 -9.01 -11.13 -1.41
C GLY A 42 -7.80 -11.69 -0.68
N THR A 43 -6.76 -10.87 -0.62
CA THR A 43 -5.43 -11.21 -0.13
C THR A 43 -4.99 -10.37 1.07
N VAL A 44 -5.72 -9.30 1.38
CA VAL A 44 -5.53 -8.46 2.56
C VAL A 44 -6.79 -8.55 3.42
N TRP A 45 -6.61 -9.03 4.65
CA TRP A 45 -7.68 -9.33 5.60
C TRP A 45 -7.39 -8.63 6.93
N THR A 46 -8.42 -7.99 7.48
CA THR A 46 -8.45 -7.63 8.91
C THR A 46 -8.87 -8.85 9.73
N HIS A 47 -8.57 -8.85 11.03
CA HIS A 47 -9.09 -9.89 11.92
C HIS A 47 -10.63 -9.80 11.98
N ALA A 48 -11.19 -8.59 11.96
CA ALA A 48 -12.63 -8.38 11.85
C ALA A 48 -13.24 -9.06 10.61
N ALA A 49 -12.64 -8.95 9.43
CA ALA A 49 -13.10 -9.61 8.22
C ALA A 49 -13.04 -11.15 8.36
N ILE A 50 -11.98 -11.69 8.98
CA ILE A 50 -11.88 -13.12 9.28
C ILE A 50 -13.04 -13.56 10.20
N SER A 51 -13.30 -12.83 11.28
CA SER A 51 -14.41 -13.10 12.20
C SER A 51 -15.76 -13.07 11.48
N ASN A 52 -15.98 -12.08 10.61
CA ASN A 52 -17.25 -11.89 9.91
C ASN A 52 -17.53 -12.93 8.82
N PHE A 53 -16.51 -13.33 8.05
CA PHE A 53 -16.71 -14.19 6.87
C PHE A 53 -16.28 -15.64 7.05
N LEU A 54 -15.28 -15.92 7.90
CA LEU A 54 -14.70 -17.26 8.07
C LEU A 54 -15.02 -17.86 9.45
N GLY A 55 -15.17 -17.02 10.48
CA GLY A 55 -15.39 -17.46 11.85
C GLY A 55 -14.18 -18.14 12.48
N GLY A 56 -14.39 -18.87 13.58
CA GLY A 56 -13.31 -19.48 14.37
C GLY A 56 -12.56 -18.51 15.30
N THR A 57 -12.95 -17.25 15.29
CA THR A 57 -12.50 -16.16 16.16
C THR A 57 -13.57 -15.06 16.15
N ASP A 58 -13.55 -14.19 17.14
CA ASP A 58 -14.52 -13.11 17.34
C ASP A 58 -13.85 -11.73 17.55
N HIS A 59 -12.55 -11.63 17.28
CA HIS A 59 -11.84 -10.37 17.42
C HIS A 59 -12.20 -9.39 16.28
N ALA A 60 -12.10 -8.09 16.58
CA ALA A 60 -12.50 -6.99 15.69
C ALA A 60 -11.36 -6.02 15.36
N ASP A 61 -10.11 -6.38 15.66
CA ASP A 61 -8.93 -5.60 15.31
C ASP A 61 -8.69 -5.61 13.78
N PRO A 62 -8.07 -4.55 13.22
CA PRO A 62 -7.42 -3.42 13.90
C PRO A 62 -8.27 -2.14 14.00
N HIS A 63 -9.55 -2.14 13.62
CA HIS A 63 -10.31 -0.90 13.36
C HIS A 63 -10.33 0.08 14.53
N GLN A 64 -10.56 -0.40 15.76
CA GLN A 64 -10.65 0.48 16.92
C GLN A 64 -9.28 1.08 17.29
N TYR A 65 -8.21 0.29 17.17
CA TYR A 65 -6.84 0.77 17.40
C TYR A 65 -6.48 1.87 16.39
N LEU A 66 -6.70 1.64 15.10
CA LEU A 66 -6.40 2.64 14.07
C LEU A 66 -7.23 3.92 14.28
N ARG A 67 -8.53 3.78 14.58
CA ARG A 67 -9.41 4.93 14.85
C ARG A 67 -8.93 5.75 16.04
N SER A 68 -8.38 5.12 17.08
CA SER A 68 -7.82 5.82 18.25
C SER A 68 -6.59 6.68 17.92
N HIS A 69 -5.95 6.44 16.77
CA HIS A 69 -4.83 7.20 16.24
C HIS A 69 -5.22 8.08 15.03
N ASN A 70 -6.51 8.40 14.87
CA ASN A 70 -7.04 9.19 13.75
C ASN A 70 -6.71 8.58 12.37
N TYR A 71 -6.65 7.25 12.29
CA TYR A 71 -6.34 6.51 11.08
C TYR A 71 -7.38 5.40 10.85
N SER A 72 -7.34 4.75 9.70
CA SER A 72 -8.31 3.71 9.33
C SER A 72 -7.65 2.56 8.59
N TYR A 73 -8.35 1.42 8.54
CA TYR A 73 -7.93 0.29 7.73
C TYR A 73 -7.91 0.64 6.23
N ALA A 74 -8.83 1.49 5.76
CA ALA A 74 -8.85 1.94 4.37
C ALA A 74 -7.55 2.68 4.01
N GLU A 75 -7.11 3.61 4.86
CA GLU A 75 -5.83 4.32 4.66
C GLU A 75 -4.62 3.37 4.72
N LEU A 76 -4.65 2.38 5.63
CA LEU A 76 -3.61 1.35 5.70
C LEU A 76 -3.57 0.50 4.41
N TYR A 77 -4.74 0.10 3.90
CA TYR A 77 -4.85 -0.67 2.66
C TYR A 77 -4.32 0.11 1.46
N ASP A 78 -4.66 1.40 1.34
CA ASP A 78 -4.14 2.26 0.29
C ASP A 78 -2.60 2.34 0.33
N LEU A 79 -2.02 2.43 1.53
CA LEU A 79 -0.55 2.42 1.70
C LEU A 79 0.08 1.07 1.33
N ILE A 80 -0.58 -0.07 1.63
CA ILE A 80 -0.16 -1.40 1.18
C ILE A 80 -0.17 -1.46 -0.36
N TYR A 81 -1.27 -0.99 -0.96
CA TYR A 81 -1.46 -1.00 -2.41
C TYR A 81 -0.39 -0.16 -3.12
N GLU A 82 -0.15 1.07 -2.66
CA GLU A 82 0.91 1.94 -3.20
C GLU A 82 2.28 1.27 -3.12
N LYS A 83 2.65 0.75 -1.95
CA LYS A 83 3.96 0.08 -1.76
C LYS A 83 4.11 -1.15 -2.65
N TYR A 84 3.03 -1.90 -2.86
CA TYR A 84 3.04 -3.02 -3.80
C TYR A 84 3.29 -2.55 -5.25
N LEU A 85 2.63 -1.47 -5.69
CA LEU A 85 2.87 -0.89 -7.02
C LEU A 85 4.31 -0.39 -7.19
N ILE A 86 4.89 0.23 -6.15
CA ILE A 86 6.29 0.66 -6.14
C ILE A 86 7.22 -0.56 -6.28
N LYS A 87 7.04 -1.58 -5.46
CA LYS A 87 7.87 -2.80 -5.45
C LYS A 87 7.79 -3.58 -6.76
N THR A 88 6.65 -3.52 -7.45
CA THR A 88 6.42 -4.11 -8.77
C THR A 88 6.77 -3.16 -9.93
N LYS A 89 7.37 -2.00 -9.65
CA LYS A 89 7.82 -1.00 -10.63
C LYS A 89 6.70 -0.46 -11.53
N GLN A 90 5.46 -0.47 -11.05
CA GLN A 90 4.31 0.10 -11.75
C GLN A 90 4.19 1.61 -11.52
N VAL A 91 4.64 2.10 -10.36
CA VAL A 91 4.69 3.53 -10.01
C VAL A 91 6.04 3.88 -9.39
N ALA A 92 6.42 5.15 -9.47
CA ALA A 92 7.64 5.65 -8.85
C ALA A 92 7.40 5.99 -7.36
N PRO A 93 8.40 5.85 -6.47
CA PRO A 93 8.28 6.27 -5.07
C PRO A 93 7.95 7.76 -4.95
N TRP A 94 7.12 8.12 -3.97
CA TRP A 94 6.86 9.53 -3.67
C TRP A 94 8.17 10.28 -3.35
N GLY A 95 8.36 11.46 -3.94
CA GLY A 95 9.60 12.24 -3.83
C GLY A 95 10.65 11.98 -4.90
N THR A 96 10.46 11.00 -5.81
CA THR A 96 11.31 10.89 -7.00
C THR A 96 10.75 11.75 -8.13
N THR A 97 11.29 12.96 -8.32
CA THR A 97 11.06 13.72 -9.55
C THR A 97 11.79 13.01 -10.69
N SER A 98 11.03 12.40 -11.59
CA SER A 98 11.58 11.90 -12.85
C SER A 98 11.90 13.09 -13.77
N THR A 99 13.05 13.74 -13.56
CA THR A 99 13.63 14.65 -14.55
C THR A 99 14.16 13.82 -15.72
N LYS A 100 13.28 13.51 -16.68
CA LYS A 100 13.73 13.13 -18.02
C LYS A 100 14.23 14.42 -18.70
N PRO A 101 15.51 14.55 -19.09
CA PRO A 101 15.91 15.67 -19.94
C PRO A 101 15.21 15.50 -21.28
N SER A 102 14.40 16.48 -21.68
CA SER A 102 13.90 16.60 -23.04
C SER A 102 15.10 16.79 -23.96
N GLN A 103 15.46 15.73 -24.68
CA GLN A 103 16.48 15.76 -25.73
C GLN A 103 16.03 16.77 -26.81
N PRO A 104 16.83 17.79 -27.16
CA PRO A 104 16.48 18.70 -28.24
C PRO A 104 16.41 17.93 -29.56
N SER A 105 15.28 18.02 -30.26
CA SER A 105 15.14 17.53 -31.63
C SER A 105 16.09 18.29 -32.55
N LYS A 106 17.07 17.59 -33.11
CA LYS A 106 17.99 18.07 -34.15
C LYS A 106 17.18 18.51 -35.39
N PRO A 107 17.40 19.71 -35.98
CA PRO A 107 16.75 20.07 -37.22
C PRO A 107 17.28 19.18 -38.34
N SER A 108 16.37 18.49 -39.04
CA SER A 108 16.70 17.80 -40.28
C SER A 108 16.92 18.85 -41.36
N GLY A 109 18.15 18.93 -41.89
CA GLY A 109 18.42 19.63 -43.14
C GLY A 109 17.65 18.98 -44.29
N GLY A 110 17.06 19.81 -45.13
CA GLY A 110 16.34 19.40 -46.33
C GLY A 110 16.34 20.54 -47.33
N THR A 111 17.40 20.60 -48.14
CA THR A 111 17.49 21.32 -49.40
C THR A 111 16.34 20.88 -50.32
N ASN A 112 15.70 21.80 -51.05
CA ASN A 112 14.98 21.46 -52.26
C ASN A 112 15.08 22.62 -53.27
N ASN A 113 15.34 22.22 -54.51
CA ASN A 113 15.52 22.97 -55.77
C ASN A 113 14.51 24.10 -56.01
#